data_AF-A0A8S2PBE6-F1
#
_entry.id   AF-A0A8S2PBE6-F1
#
_cell.length_a   1.000
_cell.length_b   1.000
_cell.length_c   1.000
_cell.angle_alpha   90.00
_cell.angle_beta   90.00
_cell.angle_gamma   90.00
#
_symmetry.space_group_name_H-M   'P 1'
#
loop_
_entity.id
_entity.type
_entity.pdbx_description
1 polymer ?
#
loop_
_entity_poly.entity_id
_entity_poly.type
_entity_poly.pdbx_seq_one_letter_code
_entity_poly.pdbx_strand_id
1 'polypeptide(L)'
;MHAAGLFDEEQDDYNRSQWFEHVFDNKTNFFCARSSEGAFFCPSNEIEFLNPWDNRYVEGNAWHYRFFVPHNTPHRIKLFGDEEIFAQELDIFFMRSRLWSTTVLPNPYYWPGNEHDLLSVWQFNYANRSDLTQKHSRWILDHVYTINPDGLPGNDDYGTLSA
;
A
#
# COMPACT_ATOMS: atom_id res chain seq x y z
N MET A 1 -3.23 1.83 -24.95
CA MET A 1 -3.63 2.71 -26.07
C MET A 1 -2.43 3.19 -26.88
N HIS A 2 -1.38 3.73 -26.25
CA HIS A 2 -0.15 4.16 -26.93
C HIS A 2 0.44 3.15 -27.94
N ALA A 3 0.70 1.91 -27.50
CA ALA A 3 1.29 0.88 -28.37
C ALA A 3 0.43 0.50 -29.58
N ALA A 4 -0.88 0.79 -29.53
CA ALA A 4 -1.81 0.58 -30.63
C ALA A 4 -2.00 1.82 -31.53
N GLY A 5 -1.31 2.93 -31.24
CA GLY A 5 -1.44 4.21 -31.97
C GLY A 5 -2.72 4.98 -31.69
N LEU A 6 -3.42 4.66 -30.59
CA LEU A 6 -4.68 5.27 -30.17
C LEU A 6 -4.40 6.41 -29.19
N PHE A 7 -4.02 7.57 -29.72
CA PHE A 7 -3.47 8.69 -28.92
C PHE A 7 -4.52 9.48 -28.14
N ASP A 8 -5.76 9.58 -28.65
CA ASP A 8 -6.84 10.27 -27.93
C ASP A 8 -7.24 9.47 -26.68
N GLU A 9 -7.36 8.15 -26.80
CA GLU A 9 -7.65 7.26 -25.67
C GLU A 9 -6.46 7.12 -24.72
N GLU A 10 -5.23 7.17 -25.24
CA GLU A 10 -4.05 7.28 -24.38
C GLU A 10 -4.12 8.52 -23.49
N GLN A 11 -4.49 9.67 -24.05
CA GLN A 11 -4.60 10.90 -23.28
C GLN A 11 -5.71 10.81 -22.22
N ASP A 12 -6.85 10.20 -22.55
CA ASP A 12 -7.93 9.96 -21.58
C ASP A 12 -7.48 9.03 -20.45
N ASP A 13 -6.90 7.87 -20.79
CA ASP A 13 -6.38 6.90 -19.81
C ASP A 13 -5.28 7.51 -18.95
N TYR A 14 -4.40 8.33 -19.52
CA TYR A 14 -3.37 9.05 -18.78
C TYR A 14 -4.00 10.02 -17.77
N ASN A 15 -5.00 10.81 -18.17
CA ASN A 15 -5.70 11.72 -17.26
C ASN A 15 -6.38 10.96 -16.11
N ARG A 16 -7.04 9.84 -16.42
CA ARG A 16 -7.70 8.97 -15.44
C ARG A 16 -6.71 8.29 -14.49
N SER A 17 -5.51 7.98 -14.98
CA SER A 17 -4.45 7.42 -14.14
C SER A 17 -4.00 8.36 -13.02
N GLN A 18 -4.27 9.67 -13.12
CA GLN A 18 -3.94 10.65 -12.07
C GLN A 18 -5.06 10.84 -11.03
N TRP A 19 -6.21 10.16 -11.17
CA TRP A 19 -7.35 10.36 -10.25
C TRP A 19 -7.10 9.96 -8.80
N PHE A 20 -6.03 9.24 -8.50
CA PHE A 20 -5.61 8.99 -7.12
C PHE A 20 -5.38 10.32 -6.36
N GLU A 21 -4.97 11.39 -7.04
CA GLU A 21 -4.79 12.72 -6.44
C GLU A 21 -6.10 13.28 -5.90
N HIS A 22 -7.25 12.92 -6.49
CA HIS A 22 -8.54 13.44 -6.05
C HIS A 22 -8.98 12.91 -4.69
N VAL A 23 -8.40 11.79 -4.24
CA VAL A 23 -8.71 11.14 -2.97
C VAL A 23 -7.56 11.20 -1.97
N PHE A 24 -6.45 11.88 -2.29
CA PHE A 24 -5.37 12.13 -1.35
C PHE A 24 -5.65 13.37 -0.49
N ASP A 25 -5.70 13.21 0.82
CA ASP A 25 -5.85 14.31 1.77
C ASP A 25 -4.50 14.74 2.35
N ASN A 26 -4.02 15.93 1.96
CA ASN A 26 -2.75 16.49 2.41
C ASN A 26 -2.69 16.79 3.92
N LYS A 27 -3.83 16.80 4.64
CA LYS A 27 -3.82 17.04 6.09
C LYS A 27 -3.44 15.77 6.84
N THR A 28 -3.96 14.63 6.42
CA THR A 28 -3.66 13.33 7.03
C THR A 28 -2.52 12.59 6.34
N ASN A 29 -2.21 12.92 5.08
CA ASN A 29 -1.31 12.18 4.19
C ASN A 29 -1.77 10.73 3.95
N PHE A 30 -3.07 10.55 3.74
CA PHE A 30 -3.72 9.29 3.38
C PHE A 30 -4.65 9.46 2.20
N PHE A 31 -4.93 8.34 1.52
CA PHE A 31 -6.04 8.24 0.59
C PHE A 31 -7.34 8.00 1.35
N CYS A 32 -8.33 8.85 1.14
CA CYS A 32 -9.59 8.87 1.87
C CYS A 32 -10.77 8.95 0.92
N ALA A 33 -11.89 8.34 1.31
CA ALA A 33 -13.15 8.54 0.63
C ALA A 33 -13.50 10.03 0.56
N ARG A 34 -14.07 10.45 -0.58
CA ARG A 34 -14.41 11.84 -0.84
C ARG A 34 -15.85 11.95 -1.35
N SER A 35 -16.63 12.87 -0.78
CA SER A 35 -18.01 13.12 -1.23
C SER A 35 -18.05 13.81 -2.59
N SER A 36 -19.22 13.81 -3.23
CA SER A 36 -19.52 14.61 -4.43
C SER A 36 -19.30 16.11 -4.21
N GLU A 37 -19.47 16.60 -2.98
CA GLU A 37 -19.24 17.99 -2.58
C GLU A 37 -17.77 18.26 -2.24
N GLY A 38 -16.92 17.25 -2.32
CA GLY A 38 -15.49 17.35 -2.12
C GLY A 38 -15.01 17.19 -0.69
N ALA A 39 -15.88 16.82 0.25
CA ALA A 39 -15.50 16.57 1.65
C ALA A 39 -14.75 15.24 1.80
N PHE A 40 -13.63 15.25 2.53
CA PHE A 40 -12.87 14.05 2.84
C PHE A 40 -13.41 13.34 4.09
N PHE A 41 -13.48 12.01 4.03
CA PHE A 41 -13.84 11.13 5.14
C PHE A 41 -12.66 10.22 5.47
N CYS A 42 -11.58 10.82 5.98
CA CYS A 42 -10.43 10.08 6.50
C CYS A 42 -10.75 9.43 7.86
N PRO A 43 -10.01 8.38 8.26
CA PRO A 43 -10.01 7.93 9.63
C PRO A 43 -9.71 9.08 10.61
N SER A 44 -10.49 9.19 11.68
CA SER A 44 -10.43 10.35 12.59
C SER A 44 -9.67 10.09 13.90
N ASN A 45 -9.40 8.82 14.20
CA ASN A 45 -8.79 8.37 15.45
C ASN A 45 -8.05 7.05 15.23
N GLU A 46 -7.24 6.64 16.20
CA GLU A 46 -6.41 5.43 16.11
C GLU A 46 -7.22 4.16 15.86
N ILE A 47 -8.40 4.02 16.47
CA ILE A 47 -9.25 2.84 16.28
C ILE A 47 -9.67 2.71 14.81
N GLU A 48 -10.07 3.82 14.18
CA GLU A 48 -10.42 3.82 12.76
C GLU A 48 -9.20 3.54 11.87
N PHE A 49 -8.04 4.12 12.17
CA PHE A 49 -6.81 3.87 11.39
C PHE A 49 -6.37 2.40 11.45
N LEU A 50 -6.67 1.71 12.55
CA LEU A 50 -6.28 0.32 12.78
C LEU A 50 -7.41 -0.67 12.48
N ASN A 51 -8.54 -0.25 11.91
CA ASN A 51 -9.64 -1.13 11.58
C ASN A 51 -9.45 -1.76 10.18
N PRO A 52 -9.01 -3.04 10.05
CA PRO A 52 -8.80 -3.68 8.76
C PRO A 52 -10.10 -4.04 8.02
N TRP A 53 -11.26 -3.77 8.62
CA TRP A 53 -12.60 -4.01 8.06
C TRP A 53 -13.33 -2.69 7.81
N ASP A 54 -12.59 -1.62 7.57
CA ASP A 54 -13.15 -0.31 7.28
C ASP A 54 -13.83 -0.33 5.91
N ASN A 55 -15.09 0.09 5.84
CA ASN A 55 -15.89 0.03 4.61
C ASN A 55 -15.44 1.01 3.50
N ARG A 56 -14.47 1.89 3.79
CA ARG A 56 -13.84 2.77 2.81
C ARG A 56 -12.77 2.07 1.98
N TYR A 57 -12.25 0.95 2.45
CA TYR A 57 -11.15 0.21 1.85
C TYR A 57 -11.58 -1.23 1.60
N VAL A 58 -11.13 -1.84 0.50
CA VAL A 58 -11.44 -3.25 0.24
C VAL A 58 -10.47 -4.10 1.04
N GLU A 59 -11.02 -4.89 1.97
CA GLU A 59 -10.29 -5.84 2.82
C GLU A 59 -9.04 -5.24 3.49
N GLY A 60 -9.18 -4.02 3.99
CA GLY A 60 -8.07 -3.33 4.60
C GLY A 60 -8.45 -2.04 5.30
N ASN A 61 -7.44 -1.20 5.47
CA ASN A 61 -7.57 0.11 6.10
C ASN A 61 -6.76 1.16 5.34
N ALA A 62 -6.70 2.37 5.89
CA ALA A 62 -5.98 3.47 5.27
C ALA A 62 -4.46 3.21 5.12
N TRP A 63 -3.83 2.46 6.03
CA TRP A 63 -2.40 2.15 5.96
C TRP A 63 -2.05 1.26 4.78
N HIS A 64 -2.84 0.22 4.54
CA HIS A 64 -2.69 -0.70 3.43
C HIS A 64 -2.68 0.02 2.07
N TYR A 65 -3.60 0.97 1.88
CA TYR A 65 -3.72 1.69 0.60
C TYR A 65 -2.82 2.93 0.51
N ARG A 66 -2.16 3.34 1.61
CA ARG A 66 -1.39 4.59 1.68
C ARG A 66 -0.26 4.67 0.65
N PHE A 67 0.30 3.52 0.27
CA PHE A 67 1.44 3.42 -0.65
C PHE A 67 1.06 2.85 -2.03
N PHE A 68 -0.25 2.66 -2.31
CA PHE A 68 -0.75 1.94 -3.48
C PHE A 68 -0.99 2.83 -4.71
N VAL A 69 0.10 3.38 -5.26
CA VAL A 69 0.10 4.06 -6.58
C VAL A 69 1.26 3.48 -7.41
N PRO A 70 1.15 2.22 -7.86
CA PRO A 70 2.28 1.49 -8.45
C PRO A 70 2.70 2.04 -9.82
N HIS A 71 1.77 2.65 -10.57
CA HIS A 71 2.02 3.17 -11.92
C HIS A 71 2.70 4.54 -11.95
N ASN A 72 2.65 5.31 -10.86
CA ASN A 72 3.25 6.65 -10.78
C ASN A 72 4.06 6.83 -9.49
N THR A 73 5.17 6.10 -9.38
CA THR A 73 6.01 6.10 -8.18
C THR A 73 6.65 7.46 -7.86
N PRO A 74 7.12 8.29 -8.83
CA PRO A 74 7.68 9.59 -8.51
C PRO A 74 6.64 10.55 -7.93
N HIS A 75 5.41 10.55 -8.49
CA HIS A 75 4.33 11.38 -7.95
C HIS A 75 3.92 10.88 -6.56
N ARG A 76 3.79 9.57 -6.36
CA ARG A 76 3.49 9.01 -5.04
C ARG A 76 4.47 9.50 -3.98
N ILE A 77 5.77 9.50 -4.25
CA ILE A 77 6.79 10.01 -3.32
C ILE A 77 6.55 11.50 -3.02
N LYS A 78 6.27 12.29 -4.07
CA LYS A 78 6.00 13.72 -3.94
C LYS A 78 4.80 14.03 -3.02
N LEU A 79 3.79 13.15 -2.94
CA LEU A 79 2.66 13.31 -2.02
C LEU A 79 3.09 13.34 -0.53
N PHE A 80 4.23 12.72 -0.20
CA PHE A 80 4.81 12.70 1.15
C PHE A 80 5.84 13.82 1.36
N GLY A 81 6.09 14.65 0.36
CA GLY A 81 7.09 15.72 0.36
C GLY A 81 8.35 15.34 -0.41
N ASP A 82 9.07 14.33 0.06
CA ASP A 82 10.31 13.86 -0.55
C ASP A 82 10.55 12.35 -0.32
N GLU A 83 11.64 11.85 -0.90
CA GLU A 83 12.08 10.46 -0.81
C GLU A 83 12.41 10.04 0.63
N GLU A 84 12.98 10.94 1.43
CA GLU A 84 13.40 10.63 2.80
C GLU A 84 12.18 10.42 3.69
N ILE A 85 11.21 11.35 3.66
CA ILE A 85 9.95 11.25 4.40
C ILE A 85 9.15 10.03 3.93
N PHE A 86 9.05 9.81 2.61
CA PHE A 86 8.36 8.63 2.07
C PHE A 86 8.97 7.33 2.61
N ALA A 87 10.30 7.20 2.57
CA ALA A 87 10.98 6.01 3.07
C ALA A 87 10.83 5.86 4.59
N GLN A 88 10.85 6.93 5.37
CA GLN A 88 10.62 6.88 6.81
C GLN A 88 9.20 6.40 7.14
N GLU A 89 8.17 6.93 6.48
CA GLU A 89 6.78 6.53 6.69
C GLU A 89 6.53 5.07 6.29
N LEU A 90 7.15 4.61 5.21
CA LEU A 90 7.10 3.21 4.80
C LEU A 90 7.86 2.29 5.79
N ASP A 91 9.01 2.71 6.33
CA ASP A 91 9.72 1.96 7.37
C ASP A 91 8.88 1.86 8.65
N ILE A 92 8.17 2.94 9.03
CA ILE A 92 7.22 2.94 10.15
C ILE A 92 6.11 1.91 9.93
N PHE A 93 5.52 1.86 8.73
CA PHE A 93 4.50 0.88 8.38
C PHE A 93 4.99 -0.56 8.60
N PHE A 94 6.18 -0.90 8.11
CA PHE A 94 6.75 -2.22 8.36
C PHE A 94 7.12 -2.43 9.83
N MET A 95 7.77 -1.48 10.50
CA MET A 95 8.18 -1.63 11.90
C MET A 95 6.99 -1.83 12.83
N ARG A 96 5.90 -1.08 12.62
CA ARG A 96 4.68 -1.22 13.42
C ARG A 96 3.99 -2.56 13.20
N SER A 97 4.04 -3.12 11.98
CA SER A 97 3.48 -4.45 11.71
C SER A 97 4.12 -5.55 12.58
N ARG A 98 5.41 -5.41 12.93
CA ARG A 98 6.15 -6.39 13.73
C ARG A 98 5.75 -6.43 15.20
N LEU A 99 4.97 -5.44 15.65
CA LEU A 99 4.38 -5.43 17.00
C LEU A 99 3.17 -6.35 17.10
N TRP A 100 2.71 -6.88 15.97
CA TRP A 100 1.56 -7.77 15.87
C TRP A 100 2.02 -9.18 15.52
N SER A 101 1.31 -10.18 16.05
CA SER A 101 1.55 -11.57 15.68
C SER A 101 1.26 -11.78 14.20
N THR A 102 2.16 -12.48 13.51
CA THR A 102 1.90 -12.93 12.14
C THR A 102 0.94 -14.12 12.19
N THR A 103 -0.24 -13.94 11.62
CA THR A 103 -1.31 -14.96 11.56
C THR A 103 -2.09 -14.77 10.27
N VAL A 104 -3.06 -15.64 10.00
CA VAL A 104 -4.00 -15.48 8.88
C VAL A 104 -4.98 -14.30 9.04
N LEU A 105 -5.05 -13.70 10.23
CA LEU A 105 -5.87 -12.53 10.50
C LEU A 105 -5.15 -11.23 10.06
N PRO A 106 -5.91 -10.16 9.76
CA PRO A 106 -5.33 -8.90 9.35
C PRO A 106 -4.32 -8.32 10.34
N ASN A 107 -3.16 -7.92 9.82
CA ASN A 107 -2.29 -6.94 10.48
C ASN A 107 -2.82 -5.55 10.11
N PRO A 108 -2.95 -4.59 11.04
CA PRO A 108 -3.43 -3.25 10.70
C PRO A 108 -2.37 -2.37 10.02
N TYR A 109 -1.13 -2.83 9.94
CA TYR A 109 -0.06 -2.23 9.14
C TYR A 109 0.28 -3.18 7.99
N TYR A 110 1.53 -3.58 7.79
CA TYR A 110 1.84 -4.52 6.71
C TYR A 110 1.14 -5.87 6.94
N TRP A 111 0.17 -6.18 6.08
CA TRP A 111 -0.56 -7.45 6.09
C TRP A 111 -0.03 -8.37 4.98
N PRO A 112 0.85 -9.34 5.31
CA PRO A 112 1.48 -10.20 4.31
C PRO A 112 0.54 -11.20 3.61
N GLY A 113 -0.68 -11.39 4.13
CA GLY A 113 -1.63 -12.39 3.64
C GLY A 113 -2.69 -11.83 2.70
N ASN A 114 -2.50 -10.62 2.16
CA ASN A 114 -3.45 -9.97 1.25
C ASN A 114 -2.71 -9.11 0.20
N GLU A 115 -3.28 -8.98 -1.00
CA GLU A 115 -2.58 -8.56 -2.21
C GLU A 115 -2.17 -7.08 -2.23
N HIS A 116 -2.95 -6.20 -1.59
CA HIS A 116 -2.70 -4.75 -1.63
C HIS A 116 -1.33 -4.38 -1.07
N ASP A 117 -0.75 -5.20 -0.19
CA ASP A 117 0.53 -4.92 0.47
C ASP A 117 1.74 -5.58 -0.20
N LEU A 118 1.55 -6.52 -1.13
CA LEU A 118 2.66 -7.30 -1.71
C LEU A 118 3.72 -6.41 -2.39
N LEU A 119 3.29 -5.28 -2.97
CA LEU A 119 4.19 -4.33 -3.61
C LEU A 119 4.91 -3.40 -2.63
N SER A 120 4.42 -3.24 -1.40
CA SER A 120 4.88 -2.23 -0.44
C SER A 120 6.38 -2.32 -0.13
N VAL A 121 6.94 -3.53 -0.04
CA VAL A 121 8.38 -3.72 0.29
C VAL A 121 9.32 -3.25 -0.81
N TRP A 122 8.88 -3.29 -2.06
CA TRP A 122 9.68 -2.87 -3.21
C TRP A 122 9.71 -1.35 -3.37
N GLN A 123 8.81 -0.64 -2.69
CA GLN A 123 8.66 0.80 -2.85
C GLN A 123 9.87 1.60 -2.34
N PHE A 124 10.67 1.07 -1.40
CA PHE A 124 11.88 1.74 -0.93
C PHE A 124 12.92 1.94 -2.05
N ASN A 125 12.94 1.07 -3.07
CA ASN A 125 13.85 1.23 -4.20
C ASN A 125 13.60 2.54 -4.96
N TYR A 126 12.35 2.98 -5.05
CA TYR A 126 12.00 4.26 -5.70
C TYR A 126 12.37 5.48 -4.86
N ALA A 127 12.67 5.30 -3.57
CA ALA A 127 13.08 6.34 -2.64
C ALA A 127 14.58 6.22 -2.27
N ASN A 128 15.39 5.62 -3.15
CA ASN A 128 16.83 5.45 -2.95
C ASN A 128 17.23 4.71 -1.66
N ARG A 129 16.36 3.84 -1.13
CA ARG A 129 16.55 3.06 0.11
C ARG A 129 16.48 1.55 -0.10
N SER A 130 17.23 1.06 -1.09
CA SER A 130 17.30 -0.38 -1.39
C SER A 130 17.77 -1.25 -0.21
N ASP A 131 18.49 -0.67 0.75
CA ASP A 131 18.85 -1.30 2.02
C ASP A 131 17.60 -1.69 2.84
N LEU A 132 16.55 -0.86 2.81
CA LEU A 132 15.30 -1.15 3.50
C LEU A 132 14.46 -2.19 2.77
N THR A 133 14.45 -2.19 1.42
CA THR A 133 13.86 -3.30 0.66
C THR A 133 14.50 -4.62 1.06
N GLN A 134 15.84 -4.69 1.14
CA GLN A 134 16.56 -5.91 1.53
C GLN A 134 16.25 -6.32 2.98
N LYS A 135 16.26 -5.36 3.92
CA LYS A 135 15.95 -5.58 5.34
C LYS A 135 14.54 -6.17 5.53
N HIS A 136 13.53 -5.57 4.90
CA HIS A 136 12.13 -5.95 5.11
C HIS A 136 11.76 -7.22 4.33
N SER A 137 12.22 -7.38 3.09
CA SER A 137 11.98 -8.61 2.32
C SER A 137 12.60 -9.83 3.01
N ARG A 138 13.82 -9.71 3.56
CA ARG A 138 14.43 -10.79 4.33
C ARG A 138 13.63 -11.12 5.58
N TRP A 139 13.19 -10.10 6.32
CA TRP A 139 12.34 -10.31 7.50
C TRP A 139 11.03 -11.02 7.14
N ILE A 140 10.38 -10.66 6.03
CA ILE A 140 9.18 -11.34 5.52
C ILE A 140 9.49 -12.82 5.27
N LEU A 141 10.52 -13.13 4.47
CA LEU A 141 10.88 -14.51 4.17
C LEU A 141 11.16 -15.35 5.43
N ASP A 142 11.79 -14.76 6.44
CA ASP A 142 12.21 -15.47 7.65
C ASP A 142 11.07 -15.67 8.68
N HIS A 143 10.00 -14.87 8.62
CA HIS A 143 8.98 -14.82 9.68
C HIS A 143 7.55 -15.05 9.20
N VAL A 144 7.27 -14.85 7.91
CA VAL A 144 5.90 -14.88 7.36
C VAL A 144 5.60 -16.22 6.69
N TYR A 145 6.58 -16.77 5.97
CA TYR A 145 6.42 -18.01 5.21
C TYR A 145 7.12 -19.17 5.91
N THR A 146 6.51 -20.35 5.89
CA THR A 146 7.14 -21.57 6.38
C THR A 146 6.87 -22.76 5.46
N ILE A 147 7.59 -23.86 5.68
CA ILE A 147 7.39 -25.13 4.95
C ILE A 147 6.31 -26.04 5.59
N ASN A 148 5.63 -25.56 6.63
CA ASN A 148 4.57 -26.31 7.30
C ASN A 148 3.25 -26.23 6.52
N PRO A 149 2.27 -27.11 6.81
CA PRO A 149 0.95 -27.06 6.15
C PRO A 149 0.20 -25.72 6.28
N ASP A 150 0.49 -24.94 7.31
CA ASP A 150 -0.02 -23.59 7.59
C ASP A 150 0.99 -22.49 7.23
N GLY A 151 1.90 -22.78 6.29
CA GLY A 151 3.04 -21.92 5.98
C GLY A 151 2.75 -20.66 5.15
N LEU A 152 1.49 -20.43 4.76
CA LEU A 152 1.08 -19.21 4.08
C LEU A 152 0.40 -18.24 5.07
N PRO A 153 0.67 -16.92 4.96
CA PRO A 153 0.11 -15.91 5.86
C PRO A 153 -1.35 -15.54 5.56
N GLY A 154 -1.96 -16.14 4.55
CA GLY A 154 -3.30 -15.84 4.04
C GLY A 154 -3.74 -16.86 2.99
N ASN A 155 -4.81 -16.57 2.27
CA ASN A 155 -5.19 -17.37 1.12
C ASN A 155 -4.11 -17.26 0.05
N ASP A 156 -3.80 -18.35 -0.65
CA ASP A 156 -2.80 -18.31 -1.73
C ASP A 156 -3.29 -17.51 -2.96
N ASP A 157 -4.61 -17.26 -3.03
CA ASP A 157 -5.29 -16.55 -4.12
C ASP A 157 -4.82 -16.98 -5.51
N TYR A 158 -5.01 -18.27 -5.77
CA TYR A 158 -4.67 -18.94 -7.03
C TYR A 158 -3.19 -18.83 -7.43
N GLY A 159 -2.28 -18.82 -6.43
CA GLY A 159 -0.84 -18.75 -6.61
C GLY A 159 -0.26 -17.34 -6.54
N THR A 160 -1.06 -16.35 -6.14
CA THR A 160 -0.62 -14.95 -6.01
C THR A 160 0.40 -14.80 -4.88
N LEU A 161 0.16 -15.39 -3.70
CA LEU A 161 1.14 -15.36 -2.61
C LEU A 161 2.37 -16.23 -2.86
N SER A 162 2.21 -17.32 -3.63
CA SER A 162 3.29 -18.25 -3.94
C SER A 162 4.29 -17.75 -5.01
N ALA A 163 3.92 -16.76 -5.84
CA ALA A 163 4.72 -16.29 -6.98
C ALA A 163 5.86 -15.34 -6.58
#